data_AF-A0A0A0VFZ6-F1
#
_entry.id   AF-A0A0A0VFZ6-F1
#
_cell.length_a   1.000
_cell.length_b   1.000
_cell.length_c   1.000
_cell.angle_alpha   90.00
_cell.angle_beta   90.00
_cell.angle_gamma   90.00
#
_symmetry.space_group_name_H-M   'P 1'
#
loop_
_entity.id
_entity.type
_entity.pdbx_description
1 polymer ?
#
loop_
_entity_poly.entity_id
_entity_poly.type
_entity_poly.pdbx_seq_one_letter_code
_entity_poly.pdbx_strand_id
1 'polypeptide(L)' 'AAASGVTTSIATGNANAGLSAWYLSMYLHKEAWGRLGFFGYDLQDQCGATNVFSCRSDEGAIDELRGPNYPNYAMN' A
#
# COMPACT_ATOMS: atom_id res chain seq x y z
N ALA A 1 1.28 7.70 5.41
CA ALA A 1 0.73 6.34 5.26
C ALA A 1 1.02 5.42 6.42
N ALA A 2 2.25 5.37 6.96
CA ALA A 2 2.57 4.49 8.10
C ALA A 2 1.58 4.59 9.28
N ALA A 3 1.25 5.80 9.73
CA ALA A 3 0.31 5.99 10.84
C ALA A 3 -1.10 5.44 10.56
N SER A 4 -1.65 5.68 9.36
CA SER A 4 -2.97 5.15 9.00
C SER A 4 -2.94 3.63 8.85
N GLY A 5 -1.92 3.08 8.18
CA GLY A 5 -1.75 1.64 8.02
C GLY A 5 -1.65 0.90 9.35
N VAL A 6 -0.73 1.33 10.22
CA VAL A 6 -0.53 0.71 11.54
C VAL A 6 -1.78 0.80 12.41
N THR A 7 -2.45 1.96 12.43
CA THR A 7 -3.67 2.14 13.24
C THR A 7 -4.79 1.21 12.77
N THR A 8 -4.97 1.05 11.45
CA THR A 8 -5.95 0.11 10.90
C THR A 8 -5.57 -1.34 11.17
N SER A 9 -4.28 -1.72 11.09
CA SER A 9 -3.83 -3.06 11.48
C SER A 9 -4.11 -3.35 12.95
N ILE A 10 -3.85 -2.40 13.85
CA ILE A 10 -4.16 -2.55 15.29
C ILE A 10 -5.66 -2.71 15.50
N ALA A 11 -6.48 -1.91 14.83
CA ALA A 11 -7.93 -1.96 14.99
C ALA A 11 -8.56 -3.26 14.47
N THR A 12 -7.96 -3.88 13.45
CA THR A 12 -8.54 -5.04 12.75
C THR A 12 -7.85 -6.36 13.08
N GLY A 13 -6.62 -6.33 13.61
CA GLY A 13 -5.78 -7.51 13.73
C GLY A 13 -5.38 -8.13 12.38
N ASN A 14 -5.38 -7.34 11.29
CA ASN A 14 -5.12 -7.82 9.92
C ASN A 14 -4.15 -6.87 9.20
N ALA A 15 -3.01 -7.38 8.74
CA ALA A 15 -1.99 -6.57 8.07
C ALA A 15 -2.42 -6.08 6.68
N ASN A 16 -3.11 -6.90 5.88
CA ASN A 16 -3.64 -6.48 4.58
C ASN A 16 -4.68 -5.35 4.71
N ALA A 17 -5.52 -5.35 5.76
CA ALA A 17 -6.41 -4.21 6.03
C ALA A 17 -5.60 -2.93 6.33
N GLY A 18 -4.47 -3.04 7.02
CA GLY A 18 -3.49 -1.97 7.19
C GLY A 18 -2.90 -1.48 5.87
N LEU A 19 -2.49 -2.38 4.98
CA LEU A 19 -2.03 -2.02 3.63
C LEU A 19 -3.10 -1.25 2.84
N SER A 20 -4.37 -1.65 2.93
CA SER A 20 -5.46 -0.86 2.30
C SER A 20 -5.52 0.56 2.86
N ALA A 21 -5.35 0.76 4.16
CA ALA A 21 -5.33 2.09 4.78
C ALA A 21 -4.04 2.87 4.49
N TRP A 22 -2.92 2.20 4.24
CA TRP A 22 -1.71 2.83 3.71
C TRP A 22 -2.03 3.47 2.36
N TYR A 23 -2.54 2.70 1.40
CA TYR A 23 -2.82 3.18 0.05
C TYR A 23 -3.94 4.22 0.00
N LEU A 24 -5.01 4.05 0.79
CA LEU A 24 -6.05 5.08 0.91
C LEU A 24 -5.48 6.42 1.40
N SER A 25 -4.56 6.40 2.35
CA SER A 25 -3.93 7.64 2.83
C SER A 25 -3.07 8.32 1.77
N MET A 26 -2.48 7.57 0.84
CA MET A 26 -1.70 8.12 -0.26
C MET A 26 -2.60 8.81 -1.28
N TYR A 27 -3.76 8.22 -1.59
CA TYR A 27 -4.76 8.86 -2.45
C TYR A 27 -5.28 10.15 -1.82
N LEU A 28 -5.70 10.11 -0.55
CA LEU A 28 -6.21 11.30 0.14
C LEU A 28 -5.15 12.39 0.27
N HIS A 29 -3.90 12.04 0.57
CA HIS A 29 -2.80 13.00 0.63
C HIS A 29 -2.58 13.67 -0.73
N LYS A 30 -2.51 12.88 -1.81
CA LYS A 30 -2.31 13.39 -3.17
C LYS A 30 -3.37 14.42 -3.54
N GLU A 31 -4.64 14.11 -3.29
CA GLU A 31 -5.76 15.03 -3.58
C GLU A 31 -5.82 16.22 -2.61
N ALA A 32 -5.48 16.04 -1.33
CA ALA A 32 -5.54 17.12 -0.35
C ALA A 32 -4.53 18.24 -0.61
N TRP A 33 -3.33 17.92 -1.12
CA TRP A 33 -2.25 18.89 -1.30
C TRP A 33 -1.77 19.03 -2.75
N GLY A 34 -2.42 18.37 -3.71
CA GLY A 34 -2.05 18.42 -5.13
C GLY A 34 -0.65 17.88 -5.43
N ARG A 35 -0.07 17.11 -4.50
CA ARG A 35 1.29 16.57 -4.54
C ARG A 35 1.42 15.39 -3.58
N LEU A 36 2.39 14.54 -3.83
CA LEU A 36 2.70 13.39 -2.96
C LEU A 36 4.21 13.28 -2.71
N GLY A 37 4.91 12.38 -3.42
CA GLY A 37 6.36 12.17 -3.30
C GLY A 37 7.14 12.63 -4.52
N PHE A 38 8.35 12.06 -4.69
CA PHE A 38 9.19 12.27 -5.87
C PHE A 38 8.62 11.58 -7.12
N PHE A 39 9.27 11.76 -8.27
CA PHE A 39 8.84 11.14 -9.52
C PHE A 39 8.85 9.60 -9.46
N GLY A 40 7.69 8.96 -9.60
CA GLY A 40 7.54 7.51 -9.50
C GLY A 40 7.41 6.98 -8.06
N TYR A 41 7.39 7.85 -7.05
CA TYR A 41 7.17 7.48 -5.64
C TYR A 41 5.90 6.63 -5.47
N ASP A 42 4.82 6.99 -6.16
CA ASP A 42 3.52 6.36 -6.00
C ASP A 42 3.28 5.17 -6.93
N LEU A 43 4.33 4.60 -7.57
CA LEU A 43 4.17 3.41 -8.41
C LEU A 43 3.49 2.27 -7.64
N GLN A 44 4.01 1.95 -6.46
CA GLN A 44 3.39 0.93 -5.62
C GLN A 44 2.04 1.38 -5.06
N ASP A 45 1.85 2.67 -4.81
CA ASP A 45 0.62 3.17 -4.20
C ASP A 45 -0.55 3.21 -5.21
N GLN A 46 -0.29 3.46 -6.49
CA GLN A 46 -1.30 3.41 -7.56
C GLN A 46 -1.69 1.96 -7.91
N CYS A 47 -0.74 1.02 -7.87
CA CYS A 47 -1.05 -0.42 -7.98
C CYS A 47 -1.62 -0.99 -6.66
N GLY A 48 -1.41 -0.30 -5.54
CA GLY A 48 -1.58 -0.84 -4.20
C GLY A 48 -2.98 -1.36 -3.93
N ALA A 49 -4.00 -0.51 -4.04
CA ALA A 49 -5.37 -0.88 -3.66
C ALA A 49 -5.92 -2.10 -4.41
N THR A 50 -5.61 -2.25 -5.71
CA THR A 50 -6.05 -3.43 -6.49
C THR A 50 -5.28 -4.70 -6.10
N ASN A 51 -4.03 -4.57 -5.63
CA ASN A 51 -3.17 -5.71 -5.32
C ASN A 51 -3.19 -6.13 -3.83
N VAL A 52 -3.85 -5.39 -2.93
CA VAL A 52 -3.93 -5.79 -1.50
C VAL A 52 -4.64 -7.13 -1.31
N PHE A 53 -5.76 -7.34 -2.00
CA PHE A 53 -6.59 -8.54 -1.90
C PHE A 53 -6.63 -9.35 -3.19
N SER A 54 -5.72 -9.07 -4.12
CA SER A 54 -5.58 -9.91 -5.31
C SER A 54 -5.12 -11.31 -4.91
N CYS A 55 -5.57 -12.30 -5.67
CA CYS A 55 -5.16 -13.70 -5.55
C CYS A 55 -4.46 -14.20 -6.83
N ARG A 56 -4.03 -13.28 -7.71
CA ARG A 56 -3.28 -13.60 -8.93
C ARG A 56 -1.80 -13.86 -8.63
N SER A 57 -1.13 -14.50 -9.58
CA SER A 57 0.23 -15.04 -9.48
C SER A 57 1.26 -14.12 -8.82
N ASP A 58 1.35 -12.88 -9.31
CA ASP A 58 2.39 -11.90 -8.98
C ASP A 58 1.82 -10.64 -8.31
N GLU A 59 0.51 -10.65 -8.05
CA GLU A 59 -0.21 -9.61 -7.32
C GLU A 59 -0.50 -10.04 -5.87
N GLY A 60 -0.87 -11.30 -5.64
CA GLY A 60 -1.41 -11.76 -4.36
C GLY A 60 -0.36 -12.25 -3.36
N ALA A 61 -0.19 -11.53 -2.27
CA ALA A 61 0.55 -11.97 -1.08
C ALA A 61 0.02 -11.29 0.19
N ILE A 62 0.03 -12.00 1.33
CA ILE A 62 -0.20 -11.39 2.64
C ILE A 62 0.98 -10.48 3.00
N ASP A 63 0.71 -9.36 3.67
CA ASP A 63 1.72 -8.33 3.96
C ASP A 63 2.97 -8.89 4.64
N GLU A 64 2.79 -9.82 5.58
CA GLU A 64 3.88 -10.47 6.32
C GLU A 64 4.83 -11.29 5.44
N LEU A 65 4.40 -11.68 4.23
CA LEU A 65 5.21 -12.41 3.25
C LEU A 65 5.66 -11.54 2.07
N ARG A 66 5.18 -10.29 2.00
CA ARG A 66 5.71 -9.32 1.04
C ARG A 66 7.12 -8.91 1.46
N GLY A 67 7.81 -8.23 0.55
CA GLY A 67 9.15 -7.72 0.82
C GLY A 67 9.73 -7.00 -0.38
N PRO A 68 11.03 -6.70 -0.35
CA PRO A 68 11.69 -5.91 -1.41
C PRO A 68 11.65 -6.56 -2.81
N ASN A 69 11.33 -7.84 -2.92
CA ASN A 69 11.19 -8.53 -4.21
C ASN A 69 9.73 -8.73 -4.66
N TYR A 70 8.75 -8.22 -3.90
CA TYR A 70 7.37 -8.15 -4.38
C TYR A 70 7.31 -7.15 -5.55
N PRO A 71 6.68 -7.47 -6.71
CA PRO A 71 6.92 -6.73 -7.95
C PRO A 71 6.73 -5.22 -7.86
N ASN A 72 5.70 -4.75 -7.16
CA ASN A 72 5.46 -3.31 -7.03
C ASN A 72 6.44 -2.62 -6.06
N TYR A 73 7.10 -3.35 -5.15
CA TYR A 73 7.96 -2.80 -4.09
C TYR A 73 9.45 -2.81 -4.46
N ALA A 74 9.79 -3.35 -5.64
CA ALA A 74 11.17 -3.61 -6.03
C ALA A 74 11.97 -2.35 -6.43
N MET A 75 11.33 -1.19 -6.51
CA MET A 75 11.97 0.04 -6.98
C MET A 75 11.86 1.18 -5.98
N ASN A 76 10.70 1.37 -5.35
CA ASN A 76 10.40 2.47 -4.44
C ASN A 76 9.36 2.05 -3.41
#